data_AF-R6XKB2-F1
#
_entry.id   AF-R6XKB2-F1
#
_cell.length_a   1.000
_cell.length_b   1.000
_cell.length_c   1.000
_cell.angle_alpha   90.00
_cell.angle_beta   90.00
_cell.angle_gamma   90.00
#
_symmetry.space_group_name_H-M   'P 1'
#
loop_
_entity.id
_entity.type
_entity.pdbx_description
1 polymer ?
#
loop_
_entity_poly.entity_id
_entity_poly.type
_entity_poly.pdbx_seq_one_letter_code
_entity_poly.pdbx_strand_id
1 'polypeptide(L)'
;MNILIKDHQIGVDFWNSKRELFEKFYGAFYQFILEHGGKEDLESHNVKSVEDFYNYADWNAEGKDSCYAMGFSFHKYYLTPEEGGKIENQPESTFIGYCYHNNLFTDFLDFLITFFAWWRNDEGCTCFDPYNHADEFFNSSWAALVDTSKLFYLTSETVYHWQSFRVKYALDHIPGVILQHPTKENPKFWVAGYEFLGYIEEDGKQLANFKRKDNYKYWEVEEKKIHKVYVKDYKKVDPA
;
A
#
# COMPACT_ATOMS: atom_id res chain seq x y z
N MET A 1 -27.29 4.98 6.13
CA MET A 1 -27.13 5.84 7.32
C MET A 1 -25.89 6.67 7.06
N ASN A 2 -26.00 8.00 6.93
CA ASN A 2 -24.81 8.84 6.76
C ASN A 2 -24.15 8.97 8.13
N ILE A 3 -23.07 8.22 8.35
CA ILE A 3 -22.30 8.25 9.59
C ILE A 3 -21.29 9.38 9.46
N LEU A 4 -21.37 10.35 10.36
CA LEU A 4 -20.31 11.35 10.49
C LEU A 4 -19.21 10.74 11.35
N ILE A 5 -17.95 10.94 10.95
CA ILE A 5 -16.78 10.42 11.65
C ILE A 5 -16.00 11.62 12.15
N LYS A 6 -15.63 11.60 13.43
CA LYS A 6 -14.81 12.67 13.99
C LYS A 6 -13.42 12.62 13.36
N ASP A 7 -12.93 13.78 12.91
CA ASP A 7 -11.61 14.01 12.34
C ASP A 7 -11.28 13.21 11.06
N HIS A 8 -12.26 12.47 10.51
CA HIS A 8 -12.09 11.60 9.34
C HIS A 8 -13.24 11.73 8.34
N GLN A 9 -12.98 11.41 7.09
CA GLN A 9 -13.93 11.44 6.00
C GLN A 9 -13.80 10.22 5.07
N ILE A 10 -14.93 9.53 4.86
CA ILE A 10 -15.02 8.44 3.88
C ILE A 10 -14.75 8.98 2.47
N GLY A 11 -13.85 8.32 1.75
CA GLY A 11 -13.38 8.71 0.42
C GLY A 11 -12.20 9.69 0.43
N VAL A 12 -11.65 10.02 1.61
CA VAL A 12 -10.48 10.90 1.78
C VAL A 12 -9.38 10.23 2.60
N ASP A 13 -9.71 9.73 3.79
CA ASP A 13 -8.78 9.03 4.67
C ASP A 13 -9.32 7.68 5.17
N PHE A 14 -10.64 7.52 5.23
CA PHE A 14 -11.31 6.23 5.40
C PHE A 14 -11.90 5.74 4.08
N TRP A 15 -11.90 4.44 3.86
CA TRP A 15 -12.28 3.82 2.58
C TRP A 15 -13.29 2.70 2.84
N ASN A 16 -14.39 2.66 2.09
CA ASN A 16 -15.40 1.59 2.22
C ASN A 16 -14.83 0.22 1.84
N SER A 17 -13.76 0.19 1.04
CA SER A 17 -13.09 -1.05 0.69
C SER A 17 -11.65 -0.81 0.26
N LYS A 18 -10.86 -1.88 0.23
CA LYS A 18 -9.55 -1.92 -0.42
C LYS A 18 -9.61 -1.52 -1.90
N ARG A 19 -10.70 -1.86 -2.60
CA ARG A 19 -10.92 -1.48 -3.99
C ARG A 19 -11.10 0.03 -4.15
N GLU A 20 -11.85 0.68 -3.25
CA GLU A 20 -12.00 2.14 -3.27
C GLU A 20 -10.65 2.83 -3.04
N LEU A 21 -9.86 2.37 -2.07
CA LEU A 21 -8.50 2.89 -1.85
C LEU A 21 -7.61 2.69 -3.10
N PHE A 22 -7.67 1.51 -3.73
CA PHE A 22 -6.97 1.23 -4.99
C PHE A 22 -7.34 2.26 -6.07
N GLU A 23 -8.64 2.45 -6.34
CA GLU A 23 -9.11 3.37 -7.38
C GLU A 23 -8.69 4.81 -7.07
N LYS A 24 -8.73 5.22 -5.80
CA LYS A 24 -8.31 6.57 -5.40
C LYS A 24 -6.80 6.76 -5.55
N PHE A 25 -6.01 5.79 -5.10
CA PHE A 25 -4.55 5.86 -5.15
C PHE A 25 -4.02 5.75 -6.60
N TYR A 26 -4.44 4.73 -7.35
CA TYR A 26 -4.04 4.57 -8.76
C TYR A 26 -4.67 5.62 -9.67
N GLY A 27 -5.86 6.12 -9.34
CA GLY A 27 -6.46 7.23 -10.05
C GLY A 27 -5.65 8.51 -9.91
N ALA A 28 -5.18 8.81 -8.68
CA ALA A 28 -4.25 9.91 -8.44
C ALA A 28 -2.91 9.68 -9.16
N PHE A 29 -2.39 8.44 -9.18
CA PHE A 29 -1.15 8.13 -9.88
C PHE A 29 -1.26 8.32 -11.40
N TYR A 30 -2.36 7.86 -12.00
CA TYR A 30 -2.64 8.07 -13.42
C TYR A 30 -2.69 9.56 -13.77
N GLN A 31 -3.39 10.38 -12.96
CA GLN A 31 -3.43 11.83 -13.19
C GLN A 31 -2.05 12.46 -13.01
N PHE A 32 -1.29 12.04 -12.00
CA PHE A 32 0.08 12.49 -11.80
C PHE A 32 0.95 12.24 -13.04
N ILE A 33 0.89 11.04 -13.63
CA ILE A 33 1.63 10.71 -14.85
C ILE A 33 1.23 11.65 -16.01
N LEU A 34 -0.08 11.90 -16.20
CA LEU A 34 -0.57 12.80 -17.26
C LEU A 34 -0.06 14.24 -17.08
N GLU A 35 -0.13 14.75 -15.85
CA GLU A 35 0.30 16.11 -15.51
C GLU A 35 1.82 16.30 -15.62
N HIS A 36 2.58 15.21 -15.52
CA HIS A 36 4.05 15.18 -15.64
C HIS A 36 4.53 14.74 -17.03
N GLY A 37 3.70 14.92 -18.06
CA GLY A 37 4.08 14.69 -19.46
C GLY A 37 4.13 13.23 -19.89
N GLY A 38 3.65 12.29 -19.07
CA GLY A 38 3.69 10.85 -19.34
C GLY A 38 2.58 10.33 -20.27
N LYS A 39 1.90 11.21 -21.03
CA LYS A 39 0.81 10.81 -21.93
C LYS A 39 1.26 9.83 -23.02
N GLU A 40 2.35 10.13 -23.72
CA GLU A 40 2.88 9.25 -24.78
C GLU A 40 3.29 7.88 -24.22
N ASP A 41 3.79 7.86 -22.99
CA ASP A 41 4.20 6.67 -22.26
C ASP A 41 3.00 5.77 -21.93
N LEU A 42 1.92 6.36 -21.41
CA LEU A 42 0.64 5.67 -21.18
C LEU A 42 0.09 5.09 -22.49
N GLU A 43 0.08 5.88 -23.57
CA GLU A 43 -0.41 5.44 -24.87
C GLU A 43 0.46 4.31 -25.47
N SER A 44 1.78 4.31 -25.20
CA SER A 44 2.69 3.24 -25.65
C SER A 44 2.37 1.87 -25.05
N HIS A 45 1.74 1.85 -23.87
CA HIS A 45 1.24 0.67 -23.17
C HIS A 45 -0.27 0.44 -23.37
N ASN A 46 -0.86 1.11 -24.38
CA ASN A 46 -2.29 1.06 -24.70
C ASN A 46 -3.21 1.47 -23.52
N VAL A 47 -2.72 2.31 -22.62
CA VAL A 47 -3.51 2.93 -21.54
C VAL A 47 -4.04 4.27 -22.01
N LYS A 48 -5.36 4.37 -22.27
CA LYS A 48 -6.01 5.59 -22.81
C LYS A 48 -6.98 6.24 -21.83
N SER A 49 -7.21 5.57 -20.71
CA SER A 49 -8.14 6.00 -19.67
C SER A 49 -7.66 5.51 -18.30
N VAL A 50 -8.23 6.09 -17.24
CA VAL A 50 -7.96 5.62 -15.87
C VAL A 50 -8.45 4.17 -15.67
N GLU A 51 -9.50 3.76 -16.38
CA GLU A 51 -10.00 2.38 -16.33
C GLU A 51 -8.99 1.41 -16.98
N ASP A 52 -8.39 1.80 -18.11
CA ASP A 52 -7.30 1.02 -18.71
C ASP A 52 -6.13 0.91 -17.72
N PHE A 53 -5.81 1.98 -16.99
CA PHE A 53 -4.73 1.98 -16.00
C PHE A 53 -5.03 1.06 -14.81
N TYR A 54 -6.28 1.02 -14.34
CA TYR A 54 -6.71 0.07 -13.32
C TYR A 54 -6.55 -1.39 -13.78
N ASN A 55 -6.94 -1.67 -15.02
CA ASN A 55 -6.78 -2.99 -15.62
C ASN A 55 -5.31 -3.34 -15.89
N TYR A 56 -4.47 -2.32 -16.12
CA TYR A 56 -3.03 -2.49 -16.31
C TYR A 56 -2.29 -2.85 -15.02
N ALA A 57 -2.87 -2.53 -13.86
CA ALA A 57 -2.37 -2.96 -12.55
C ALA A 57 -2.72 -4.43 -12.20
N ASP A 58 -3.22 -5.21 -13.17
CA ASP A 58 -3.52 -6.63 -13.01
C ASP A 58 -2.26 -7.50 -12.90
N TRP A 59 -2.43 -8.71 -12.38
CA TRP A 59 -1.38 -9.71 -12.20
C TRP A 59 -0.69 -10.11 -13.50
N ASN A 60 -1.41 -10.18 -14.63
CA ASN A 60 -0.92 -10.72 -15.90
C ASN A 60 -0.85 -9.70 -17.05
N ALA A 61 -0.92 -8.40 -16.74
CA ALA A 61 -0.91 -7.35 -17.77
C ALA A 61 0.34 -7.46 -18.68
N GLU A 62 0.18 -7.21 -19.98
CA GLU A 62 1.21 -7.40 -21.01
C GLU A 62 1.90 -8.79 -21.04
N GLY A 63 1.23 -9.84 -20.55
CA GLY A 63 1.83 -11.17 -20.45
C GLY A 63 2.96 -11.23 -19.42
N LYS A 64 2.96 -10.32 -18.44
CA LYS A 64 3.89 -10.28 -17.32
C LYS A 64 3.16 -10.69 -16.06
N ASP A 65 3.67 -11.71 -15.38
CA ASP A 65 3.12 -12.17 -14.10
C ASP A 65 3.48 -11.20 -12.96
N SER A 66 2.84 -11.37 -11.80
CA SER A 66 3.20 -10.70 -10.54
C SER A 66 3.14 -9.17 -10.60
N CYS A 67 2.25 -8.62 -11.44
CA CYS A 67 2.07 -7.18 -11.63
C CYS A 67 3.32 -6.46 -12.20
N TYR A 68 4.25 -7.18 -12.80
CA TYR A 68 5.51 -6.60 -13.29
C TYR A 68 5.32 -5.54 -14.38
N ALA A 69 4.23 -5.59 -15.14
CA ALA A 69 3.92 -4.61 -16.16
C ALA A 69 3.92 -3.17 -15.59
N MET A 70 3.30 -2.96 -14.43
CA MET A 70 3.30 -1.66 -13.75
C MET A 70 4.72 -1.16 -13.47
N GLY A 71 5.56 -2.05 -12.93
CA GLY A 71 6.96 -1.77 -12.66
C GLY A 71 7.71 -1.37 -13.93
N PHE A 72 7.63 -2.18 -15.00
CA PHE A 72 8.36 -1.90 -16.23
C PHE A 72 7.92 -0.61 -16.92
N SER A 73 6.63 -0.28 -16.87
CA SER A 73 6.06 0.86 -17.58
C SER A 73 6.19 2.17 -16.82
N PHE A 74 5.86 2.19 -15.52
CA PHE A 74 5.55 3.44 -14.84
C PHE A 74 6.39 3.72 -13.59
N HIS A 75 7.36 2.87 -13.26
CA HIS A 75 8.17 3.07 -12.05
C HIS A 75 8.92 4.41 -12.02
N LYS A 76 9.32 4.95 -13.18
CA LYS A 76 10.04 6.24 -13.24
C LYS A 76 9.23 7.43 -12.70
N TYR A 77 7.89 7.32 -12.64
CA TYR A 77 7.03 8.35 -12.06
C TYR A 77 6.70 8.09 -10.58
N TYR A 78 6.98 6.90 -10.07
CA TYR A 78 6.45 6.44 -8.78
C TYR A 78 7.23 7.01 -7.60
N LEU A 79 8.55 6.79 -7.53
CA LEU A 79 9.42 7.37 -6.51
C LEU A 79 10.85 7.57 -7.06
N THR A 80 11.66 8.36 -6.35
CA THR A 80 13.08 8.58 -6.65
C THR A 80 13.94 7.57 -5.87
N PRO A 81 14.69 6.69 -6.54
CA PRO A 81 15.53 5.71 -5.86
C PRO A 81 16.62 6.36 -4.98
N GLU A 82 16.70 5.94 -3.72
CA GLU A 82 17.67 6.41 -2.73
C GLU A 82 17.94 5.30 -1.70
N GLU A 83 19.17 4.77 -1.67
CA GLU A 83 19.62 3.81 -0.66
C GLU A 83 19.66 4.48 0.73
N GLY A 84 19.08 3.85 1.74
CA GLY A 84 18.88 4.46 3.06
C GLY A 84 17.96 5.68 3.06
N GLY A 85 17.23 5.90 1.96
CA GLY A 85 16.33 7.03 1.76
C GLY A 85 15.14 7.02 2.71
N LYS A 86 14.48 8.17 2.78
CA LYS A 86 13.26 8.35 3.59
C LYS A 86 12.20 9.11 2.81
N ILE A 87 10.96 9.00 3.27
CA ILE A 87 9.83 9.65 2.57
C ILE A 87 9.99 11.17 2.53
N GLU A 88 10.60 11.79 3.55
CA GLU A 88 10.86 13.23 3.62
C GLU A 88 11.82 13.72 2.54
N ASN A 89 12.70 12.84 2.03
CA ASN A 89 13.68 13.17 0.99
C ASN A 89 13.09 13.05 -0.42
N GLN A 90 11.92 12.43 -0.57
CA GLN A 90 11.33 12.20 -1.89
C GLN A 90 10.82 13.52 -2.49
N PRO A 91 11.17 13.85 -3.75
CA PRO A 91 10.75 15.09 -4.37
C PRO A 91 9.29 15.01 -4.84
N GLU A 92 8.61 16.16 -4.87
CA GLU A 92 7.27 16.31 -5.46
C GLU A 92 7.21 15.94 -6.96
N SER A 93 8.36 15.86 -7.64
CA SER A 93 8.44 15.42 -9.04
C SER A 93 8.23 13.91 -9.23
N THR A 94 8.02 13.14 -8.15
CA THR A 94 7.62 11.73 -8.19
C THR A 94 6.39 11.52 -7.31
N PHE A 95 5.55 10.55 -7.67
CA PHE A 95 4.22 10.39 -7.11
C PHE A 95 4.21 10.21 -5.58
N ILE A 96 5.09 9.38 -5.03
CA ILE A 96 5.16 9.16 -3.58
C ILE A 96 5.56 10.44 -2.85
N GLY A 97 6.55 11.18 -3.37
CA GLY A 97 6.95 12.48 -2.82
C GLY A 97 5.82 13.50 -2.92
N TYR A 98 5.14 13.56 -4.07
CA TYR A 98 3.97 14.43 -4.27
C TYR A 98 2.86 14.15 -3.25
N CYS A 99 2.50 12.87 -3.06
CA CYS A 99 1.50 12.50 -2.08
C CYS A 99 1.91 12.90 -0.65
N TYR A 100 3.17 12.65 -0.28
CA TYR A 100 3.67 13.01 1.05
C TYR A 100 3.60 14.53 1.31
N HIS A 101 4.16 15.35 0.43
CA HIS A 101 4.22 16.81 0.63
C HIS A 101 2.84 17.49 0.55
N ASN A 102 1.86 16.84 -0.10
CA ASN A 102 0.48 17.32 -0.20
C ASN A 102 -0.48 16.67 0.80
N ASN A 103 0.03 15.92 1.80
CA ASN A 103 -0.77 15.24 2.83
C ASN A 103 -1.84 14.30 2.23
N LEU A 104 -1.52 13.64 1.13
CA LEU A 104 -2.38 12.66 0.48
C LEU A 104 -2.00 11.25 0.93
N PHE A 105 -2.99 10.45 1.30
CA PHE A 105 -2.81 9.04 1.65
C PHE A 105 -1.80 8.78 2.79
N THR A 106 -1.60 9.73 3.71
CA THR A 106 -0.55 9.68 4.74
C THR A 106 -0.46 8.34 5.48
N ASP A 107 -1.57 7.89 6.07
CA ASP A 107 -1.67 6.61 6.79
C ASP A 107 -1.37 5.39 5.91
N PHE A 108 -1.71 5.48 4.62
CA PHE A 108 -1.46 4.43 3.65
C PHE A 108 0.00 4.40 3.21
N LEU A 109 0.66 5.55 3.03
CA LEU A 109 2.08 5.62 2.68
C LEU A 109 2.97 5.01 3.78
N ASP A 110 2.70 5.36 5.04
CA ASP A 110 3.43 4.78 6.19
C ASP A 110 3.25 3.26 6.26
N PHE A 111 2.02 2.80 6.04
CA PHE A 111 1.71 1.37 5.97
C PHE A 111 2.42 0.69 4.80
N LEU A 112 2.45 1.33 3.63
CA LEU A 112 3.00 0.77 2.41
C LEU A 112 4.50 0.51 2.53
N ILE A 113 5.25 1.45 3.12
CA ILE A 113 6.68 1.30 3.42
C ILE A 113 6.91 0.08 4.32
N THR A 114 6.07 -0.08 5.35
CA THR A 114 6.14 -1.21 6.29
C THR A 114 5.80 -2.54 5.60
N PHE A 115 4.70 -2.57 4.85
CA PHE A 115 4.27 -3.74 4.09
C PHE A 115 5.35 -4.20 3.12
N PHE A 116 5.97 -3.26 2.39
CA PHE A 116 7.04 -3.56 1.45
C PHE A 116 8.21 -4.27 2.13
N ALA A 117 8.68 -3.75 3.26
CA ALA A 117 9.77 -4.39 4.00
C ALA A 117 9.42 -5.83 4.40
N TRP A 118 8.19 -6.08 4.88
CA TRP A 118 7.74 -7.44 5.23
C TRP A 118 7.64 -8.36 4.02
N TRP A 119 7.06 -7.86 2.93
CA TRP A 119 6.89 -8.60 1.69
C TRP A 119 8.24 -9.07 1.13
N ARG A 120 9.21 -8.15 1.00
CA ARG A 120 10.54 -8.43 0.46
C ARG A 120 11.34 -9.37 1.36
N ASN A 121 11.18 -9.27 2.67
CA ASN A 121 11.80 -10.19 3.62
C ASN A 121 11.21 -11.62 3.50
N ASP A 122 9.89 -11.74 3.36
CA ASP A 122 9.23 -13.04 3.19
C ASP A 122 9.51 -13.67 1.82
N GLU A 123 9.70 -12.87 0.76
CA GLU A 123 10.21 -13.34 -0.55
C GLU A 123 11.71 -13.71 -0.51
N GLY A 124 12.39 -13.51 0.62
CA GLY A 124 13.82 -13.82 0.77
C GLY A 124 14.74 -12.88 -0.02
N CYS A 125 14.26 -11.72 -0.46
CA CYS A 125 15.06 -10.81 -1.28
C CYS A 125 16.23 -10.17 -0.52
N THR A 126 16.22 -10.23 0.81
CA THR A 126 17.24 -9.63 1.70
C THR A 126 18.34 -10.61 2.12
N CYS A 127 18.29 -11.85 1.64
CA CYS A 127 19.14 -12.93 2.13
C CYS A 127 20.52 -13.05 1.47
N PHE A 128 20.96 -12.05 0.69
CA PHE A 128 22.31 -12.02 0.11
C PHE A 128 22.83 -10.58 -0.02
N ASP A 129 24.13 -10.36 0.19
CA ASP A 129 24.86 -9.15 -0.22
C ASP A 129 25.06 -9.17 -1.75
N PRO A 130 24.81 -8.06 -2.50
CA PRO A 130 24.47 -6.70 -2.04
C PRO A 130 22.97 -6.41 -1.90
N TYR A 131 22.12 -7.43 -1.99
CA TYR A 131 20.66 -7.33 -1.93
C TYR A 131 20.09 -7.22 -0.50
N ASN A 132 20.93 -7.03 0.52
CA ASN A 132 20.50 -6.86 1.91
C ASN A 132 19.70 -5.56 2.16
N HIS A 133 19.61 -4.69 1.15
CA HIS A 133 18.82 -3.45 1.10
C HIS A 133 17.55 -3.59 0.24
N ALA A 134 17.18 -4.81 -0.17
CA ALA A 134 16.00 -5.04 -1.02
C ALA A 134 14.66 -4.87 -0.30
N ASP A 135 14.66 -4.72 1.03
CA ASP A 135 13.52 -4.37 1.89
C ASP A 135 13.39 -2.85 2.14
N GLU A 136 14.32 -2.04 1.63
CA GLU A 136 14.21 -0.59 1.69
C GLU A 136 13.29 -0.07 0.57
N PHE A 137 12.13 0.49 0.94
CA PHE A 137 11.10 0.95 0.01
C PHE A 137 11.65 1.91 -1.06
N PHE A 138 12.54 2.82 -0.66
CA PHE A 138 13.11 3.82 -1.56
C PHE A 138 14.30 3.31 -2.39
N ASN A 139 14.80 2.10 -2.15
CA ASN A 139 15.95 1.59 -2.90
C ASN A 139 15.59 1.20 -4.34
N SER A 140 14.34 0.80 -4.61
CA SER A 140 13.90 0.43 -5.96
C SER A 140 12.47 0.88 -6.24
N SER A 141 12.35 1.91 -7.08
CA SER A 141 11.03 2.38 -7.54
C SER A 141 10.24 1.28 -8.26
N TRP A 142 10.93 0.42 -9.01
CA TRP A 142 10.31 -0.70 -9.70
C TRP A 142 9.69 -1.68 -8.72
N ALA A 143 10.45 -2.12 -7.71
CA ALA A 143 9.96 -3.07 -6.73
C ALA A 143 8.83 -2.46 -5.89
N ALA A 144 9.00 -1.20 -5.46
CA ALA A 144 7.99 -0.48 -4.70
C ALA A 144 6.65 -0.42 -5.44
N LEU A 145 6.66 -0.10 -6.74
CA LEU A 145 5.44 -0.06 -7.54
C LEU A 145 4.82 -1.45 -7.74
N VAL A 146 5.63 -2.45 -8.09
CA VAL A 146 5.17 -3.85 -8.27
C VAL A 146 4.51 -4.38 -7.01
N ASP A 147 5.17 -4.24 -5.87
CA ASP A 147 4.66 -4.79 -4.61
C ASP A 147 3.46 -3.98 -4.09
N THR A 148 3.34 -2.70 -4.45
CA THR A 148 2.11 -1.92 -4.26
C THR A 148 0.96 -2.49 -5.09
N SER A 149 1.20 -2.87 -6.35
CA SER A 149 0.17 -3.54 -7.17
C SER A 149 -0.22 -4.88 -6.57
N LYS A 150 0.75 -5.70 -6.13
CA LYS A 150 0.49 -6.98 -5.45
C LYS A 150 -0.31 -6.78 -4.16
N LEU A 151 0.00 -5.76 -3.36
CA LEU A 151 -0.77 -5.40 -2.19
C LEU A 151 -2.25 -5.23 -2.54
N PHE A 152 -2.58 -4.52 -3.62
CA PHE A 152 -3.97 -4.31 -4.02
C PHE A 152 -4.62 -5.54 -4.68
N TYR A 153 -3.85 -6.35 -5.41
CA TYR A 153 -4.34 -7.54 -6.11
C TYR A 153 -4.62 -8.73 -5.17
N LEU A 154 -3.73 -8.98 -4.20
CA LEU A 154 -3.77 -10.17 -3.35
C LEU A 154 -4.62 -9.97 -2.08
N THR A 155 -5.09 -11.05 -1.49
CA THR A 155 -5.72 -11.11 -0.16
C THR A 155 -4.98 -12.14 0.69
N SER A 156 -5.29 -12.23 1.99
CA SER A 156 -4.73 -13.30 2.82
C SER A 156 -5.03 -14.71 2.31
N GLU A 157 -6.10 -14.87 1.53
CA GLU A 157 -6.54 -16.15 0.95
C GLU A 157 -5.86 -16.47 -0.39
N THR A 158 -5.54 -15.45 -1.20
CA THR A 158 -4.96 -15.64 -2.54
C THR A 158 -3.44 -15.51 -2.57
N VAL A 159 -2.84 -14.94 -1.52
CA VAL A 159 -1.38 -14.84 -1.39
C VAL A 159 -0.74 -16.21 -1.22
N TYR A 160 0.55 -16.31 -1.58
CA TYR A 160 1.31 -17.54 -1.44
C TYR A 160 1.27 -18.13 -0.01
N HIS A 161 1.16 -19.45 0.07
CA HIS A 161 0.99 -20.14 1.36
C HIS A 161 2.17 -19.92 2.33
N TRP A 162 3.38 -19.70 1.82
CA TRP A 162 4.60 -19.45 2.61
C TRP A 162 4.71 -18.02 3.16
N GLN A 163 3.84 -17.10 2.75
CA GLN A 163 3.83 -15.75 3.30
C GLN A 163 3.45 -15.79 4.77
N SER A 164 4.15 -14.98 5.57
CA SER A 164 3.97 -14.93 7.01
C SER A 164 2.59 -14.40 7.39
N PHE A 165 2.22 -14.61 8.65
CA PHE A 165 0.97 -14.07 9.20
C PHE A 165 0.89 -12.54 9.08
N ARG A 166 2.02 -11.81 9.26
CA ARG A 166 2.04 -10.34 9.16
C ARG A 166 1.68 -9.85 7.75
N VAL A 167 2.22 -10.48 6.70
CA VAL A 167 1.90 -10.14 5.31
C VAL A 167 0.44 -10.46 5.02
N LYS A 168 -0.02 -11.67 5.39
CA LYS A 168 -1.44 -12.06 5.26
C LYS A 168 -2.37 -11.09 5.97
N TYR A 169 -2.06 -10.71 7.21
CA TYR A 169 -2.84 -9.74 7.96
C TYR A 169 -2.87 -8.37 7.28
N ALA A 170 -1.71 -7.88 6.84
CA ALA A 170 -1.58 -6.58 6.18
C ALA A 170 -2.41 -6.49 4.89
N LEU A 171 -2.45 -7.56 4.08
CA LEU A 171 -3.24 -7.61 2.84
C LEU A 171 -4.74 -7.32 3.06
N ASP A 172 -5.28 -7.68 4.23
CA ASP A 172 -6.71 -7.53 4.53
C ASP A 172 -7.01 -6.41 5.54
N HIS A 173 -5.97 -5.80 6.13
CA HIS A 173 -6.11 -4.80 7.21
C HIS A 173 -5.40 -3.49 6.92
N ILE A 174 -5.42 -3.03 5.66
CA ILE A 174 -4.86 -1.74 5.26
C ILE A 174 -5.51 -0.60 6.08
N PRO A 175 -4.72 0.23 6.79
CA PRO A 175 -5.20 1.40 7.53
C PRO A 175 -6.27 2.23 6.83
N GLY A 176 -7.31 2.59 7.57
CA GLY A 176 -8.42 3.41 7.07
C GLY A 176 -9.45 2.63 6.24
N VAL A 177 -9.17 1.38 5.82
CA VAL A 177 -10.17 0.54 5.18
C VAL A 177 -11.21 0.07 6.20
N ILE A 178 -12.47 0.30 5.88
CA ILE A 178 -13.63 -0.12 6.66
C ILE A 178 -13.80 -1.63 6.50
N LEU A 179 -13.71 -2.35 7.62
CA LEU A 179 -13.91 -3.79 7.69
C LEU A 179 -15.38 -4.14 7.90
N GLN A 180 -16.11 -3.28 8.61
CA GLN A 180 -17.52 -3.48 8.88
C GLN A 180 -18.19 -2.13 9.20
N HIS A 181 -19.20 -1.79 8.42
CA HIS A 181 -20.12 -0.70 8.75
C HIS A 181 -21.04 -1.09 9.91
N PRO A 182 -21.41 -0.14 10.78
CA PRO A 182 -22.35 -0.41 11.86
C PRO A 182 -23.75 -0.70 11.31
N THR A 183 -24.45 -1.61 11.97
CA THR A 183 -25.87 -1.93 11.73
C THR A 183 -26.72 -1.54 12.93
N LYS A 184 -28.04 -1.72 12.85
CA LYS A 184 -28.94 -1.47 13.98
C LYS A 184 -28.66 -2.42 15.15
N GLU A 185 -28.26 -3.65 14.85
CA GLU A 185 -28.01 -4.73 15.80
C GLU A 185 -26.58 -4.69 16.35
N ASN A 186 -25.63 -4.22 15.53
CA ASN A 186 -24.25 -4.02 15.92
C ASN A 186 -23.81 -2.59 15.60
N PRO A 187 -23.90 -1.66 16.57
CA PRO A 187 -23.56 -0.26 16.33
C PRO A 187 -22.05 -0.02 16.19
N LYS A 188 -21.23 -1.08 16.31
CA LYS A 188 -19.78 -0.96 16.23
C LYS A 188 -19.31 -0.78 14.79
N PHE A 189 -18.52 0.25 14.59
CA PHE A 189 -17.87 0.57 13.33
C PHE A 189 -16.43 0.04 13.37
N TRP A 190 -16.04 -0.82 12.43
CA TRP A 190 -14.71 -1.41 12.40
C TRP A 190 -13.92 -0.85 11.23
N VAL A 191 -12.79 -0.22 11.55
CA VAL A 191 -11.86 0.36 10.58
C VAL A 191 -10.48 -0.17 10.90
N ALA A 192 -9.80 -0.71 9.88
CA ALA A 192 -8.50 -1.31 10.03
C ALA A 192 -7.47 -0.29 10.54
N GLY A 193 -6.71 -0.69 11.56
CA GLY A 193 -5.73 0.20 12.21
C GLY A 193 -6.35 1.31 13.07
N TYR A 194 -7.65 1.25 13.38
CA TYR A 194 -8.32 2.22 14.26
C TYR A 194 -9.10 1.52 15.38
N GLU A 195 -9.16 2.16 16.54
CA GLU A 195 -10.00 1.78 17.66
C GLU A 195 -11.28 2.59 17.64
N PHE A 196 -12.43 1.93 17.56
CA PHE A 196 -13.71 2.59 17.74
C PHE A 196 -13.96 2.86 19.23
N LEU A 197 -14.02 4.13 19.61
CA LEU A 197 -14.21 4.58 20.98
C LEU A 197 -15.69 4.80 21.36
N GLY A 198 -16.61 4.59 20.41
CA GLY A 198 -18.02 4.85 20.57
C GLY A 198 -18.47 6.09 19.81
N TYR A 199 -19.74 6.46 20.01
CA TYR A 199 -20.30 7.67 19.46
C TYR A 199 -20.21 8.81 20.47
N ILE A 200 -19.90 10.00 19.98
CA ILE A 200 -19.92 11.24 20.76
C ILE A 200 -20.89 12.24 20.12
N GLU A 201 -21.24 13.29 20.85
CA GLU A 201 -22.09 14.38 20.35
C GLU A 201 -21.28 15.68 20.31
N GLU A 202 -21.15 16.29 19.13
CA GLU A 202 -20.54 17.61 18.94
C GLU A 202 -21.42 18.42 17.98
N ASP A 203 -21.67 19.70 18.30
CA ASP A 203 -22.54 20.59 17.52
C ASP A 203 -23.92 20.02 17.17
N GLY A 204 -24.51 19.24 18.09
CA GLY A 204 -25.81 18.59 17.92
C GLY A 204 -25.81 17.44 16.89
N LYS A 205 -24.62 16.92 16.53
CA LYS A 205 -24.45 15.80 15.61
C LYS A 205 -23.79 14.63 16.32
N GLN A 206 -24.28 13.43 16.06
CA GLN A 206 -23.65 12.20 16.51
C GLN A 206 -22.49 11.82 15.59
N LEU A 207 -21.29 11.66 16.15
CA LEU A 207 -20.05 11.37 15.45
C LEU A 207 -19.47 10.05 15.94
N ALA A 208 -19.04 9.19 15.02
CA ALA A 208 -18.22 8.03 15.33
C ALA A 208 -16.82 8.49 15.71
N ASN A 209 -16.36 8.16 16.93
CA ASN A 209 -15.06 8.55 17.44
C ASN A 209 -14.06 7.40 17.32
N PHE A 210 -12.86 7.72 16.84
CA PHE A 210 -11.80 6.75 16.62
C PHE A 210 -10.48 7.20 17.23
N LYS A 211 -9.62 6.22 17.53
CA LYS A 211 -8.21 6.44 17.87
C LYS A 211 -7.35 5.59 16.96
N ARG A 212 -6.36 6.20 16.31
CA ARG A 212 -5.36 5.47 15.52
C ARG A 212 -4.67 4.43 16.39
N LYS A 213 -4.63 3.19 15.92
CA LYS A 213 -3.83 2.13 16.53
C LYS A 213 -2.54 1.99 15.76
N ASP A 214 -1.44 2.30 16.43
CA ASP A 214 -0.09 2.02 15.93
C ASP A 214 0.24 0.51 16.01
N ASN A 215 -0.71 -0.38 15.69
CA ASN A 215 -0.53 -1.83 15.77
C ASN A 215 0.61 -2.33 14.86
N TYR A 216 0.99 -1.54 13.86
CA TYR A 216 2.15 -1.78 13.00
C TYR A 216 3.48 -1.60 13.75
N LYS A 217 3.55 -0.70 14.75
CA LYS A 217 4.72 -0.58 15.65
C LYS A 217 4.93 -1.81 16.52
N TYR A 218 3.88 -2.57 16.86
CA TYR A 218 4.05 -3.81 17.63
C TYR A 218 4.95 -4.80 16.88
N TRP A 219 4.73 -4.94 15.57
CA TRP A 219 5.55 -5.80 14.73
C TRP A 219 6.92 -5.19 14.43
N GLU A 220 7.07 -3.87 14.32
CA GLU A 220 8.40 -3.23 14.26
C GLU A 220 9.25 -3.48 15.53
N VAL A 221 8.62 -3.49 16.71
CA VAL A 221 9.27 -3.76 18.01
C VAL A 221 9.66 -5.24 18.12
N GLU A 222 8.83 -6.16 17.63
CA GLU A 222 9.14 -7.59 17.59
C GLU A 222 10.13 -7.94 16.46
N GLU A 223 10.08 -7.28 15.31
CA GLU A 223 10.97 -7.48 14.16
C GLU A 223 12.42 -7.11 14.46
N LYS A 224 12.65 -6.06 15.26
CA LYS A 224 13.98 -5.75 15.81
C LYS A 224 14.57 -6.87 16.68
N LYS A 225 13.74 -7.83 17.11
CA LYS A 225 14.16 -9.03 17.87
C LYS A 225 14.23 -10.28 17.00
N ILE A 226 13.69 -10.26 15.77
CA ILE A 226 13.79 -11.37 14.83
C ILE A 226 15.20 -11.35 14.24
N HIS A 227 16.04 -12.31 14.65
CA HIS A 227 17.28 -12.58 13.95
C HIS A 227 16.96 -13.00 12.52
N LYS A 228 17.40 -12.22 11.51
CA LYS A 228 17.30 -12.58 10.09
C LYS A 228 17.80 -14.02 9.93
N VAL A 229 16.89 -14.96 9.66
CA VAL A 229 17.23 -16.38 9.56
C VAL A 229 17.89 -16.59 8.20
N TYR A 230 19.22 -16.51 8.17
CA TYR A 230 19.99 -16.98 7.04
C TYR A 230 19.91 -18.51 7.01
N VAL A 231 18.96 -19.05 6.25
CA VAL A 231 18.94 -20.48 5.94
C VAL A 231 19.93 -20.71 4.80
N LYS A 232 21.15 -21.12 5.15
CA LYS A 232 22.27 -21.37 4.22
C LYS A 232 21.92 -22.37 3.09
N ASP A 233 20.88 -23.17 3.30
CA ASP A 233 20.42 -24.23 2.39
C ASP A 233 19.06 -23.95 1.71
N TYR A 234 18.50 -22.73 1.81
CA TYR A 234 17.25 -22.40 1.11
C TYR A 234 17.53 -22.39 -0.40
N LYS A 235 17.00 -23.39 -1.11
CA LYS A 235 17.13 -23.49 -2.56
C LYS A 235 16.37 -22.33 -3.21
N LYS A 236 17.10 -21.55 -4.01
CA LYS A 236 16.61 -20.57 -4.99
C LYS A 236 15.26 -20.98 -5.57
N VAL A 237 14.25 -20.16 -5.34
CA VAL A 237 13.25 -19.94 -6.38
C VAL A 237 13.82 -18.77 -7.18
N ASP A 238 14.26 -19.05 -8.40
CA ASP A 238 14.72 -18.01 -9.33
C ASP A 238 13.51 -17.08 -9.58
N PRO A 239 13.55 -15.79 -9.22
CA PRO A 239 12.51 -14.88 -9.64
C PRO A 239 12.69 -14.68 -11.15
N ALA A 240 11.85 -15.38 -11.92
CA ALA A 240 11.65 -15.10 -13.34
C ALA A 240 11.22 -13.65 -13.55
#